data_AF-A0AA35IWZ2-F1
#
_entry.id   AF-A0AA35IWZ2-F1
#
_cell.length_a   1.000
_cell.length_b   1.000
_cell.length_c   1.000
_cell.angle_alpha   90.00
_cell.angle_beta   90.00
_cell.angle_gamma   90.00
#
_symmetry.space_group_name_H-M   'P 1'
#
loop_
_entity.id
_entity.type
_entity.pdbx_description
1 polymer ?
#
loop_
_entity_poly.entity_id
_entity_poly.type
_entity_poly.pdbx_seq_one_letter_code
_entity_poly.pdbx_strand_id
1 'polypeptide(L)'
;MLISCLSKIRSVRHFSAIKPISSKEVSRRIIVAPASHFKIPSKNLKTNIPIHEYKQLPDDSNYIEKHYKELQIFLNEFLIKKLNKTYADFEGDPDELVFQLEKYIELEVTPKYTNNFKSDSCEGRFKSVGDRIVVDRYLDFVKDVRLTLLLNGGHAFIFDVMLQAKEVFDKMQEE
;
A
#
# COMPACT_ATOMS: atom_id res chain seq x y z
N MET A 1 8.56 40.87 74.60
CA MET A 1 9.26 39.62 74.24
C MET A 1 8.37 38.84 73.28
N LEU A 2 8.98 38.39 72.19
CA LEU A 2 8.38 37.73 71.03
C LEU A 2 7.64 36.44 71.43
N ILE A 3 6.51 36.13 70.75
CA ILE A 3 6.26 34.86 70.04
C ILE A 3 4.78 34.77 69.60
N SER A 4 4.61 34.30 68.36
CA SER A 4 3.43 33.63 67.78
C SER A 4 2.26 34.46 67.26
N CYS A 5 2.30 34.76 65.95
CA CYS A 5 1.14 34.64 65.08
C CYS A 5 1.60 33.97 63.79
N LEU A 6 1.42 32.64 63.74
CA LEU A 6 1.66 31.80 62.57
C LEU A 6 0.63 32.15 61.49
N SER A 7 1.04 32.87 60.45
CA SER A 7 0.22 33.06 59.26
C SER A 7 0.15 31.75 58.46
N LYS A 8 -1.02 31.12 58.49
CA LYS A 8 -1.44 30.10 57.53
C LYS A 8 -1.44 30.70 56.13
N ILE A 9 -0.40 30.44 55.35
CA ILE A 9 -0.43 30.67 53.90
C ILE A 9 -0.64 29.31 53.24
N ARG A 10 -1.87 29.13 52.74
CA ARG A 10 -2.33 27.94 52.00
C ARG A 10 -1.46 27.74 50.77
N SER A 11 -1.04 26.50 50.55
CA SER A 11 -0.51 26.04 49.26
C SER A 11 -1.62 26.15 48.21
N VAL A 12 -1.52 27.14 47.33
CA VAL A 12 -2.37 27.23 46.14
C VAL A 12 -1.76 26.29 45.11
N ARG A 13 -2.41 25.13 44.94
CA ARG A 13 -2.10 24.19 43.86
C ARG A 13 -2.48 24.86 42.54
N HIS A 14 -1.49 25.29 41.76
CA HIS A 14 -1.69 25.64 40.36
C HIS A 14 -1.91 24.34 39.58
N PHE A 15 -3.16 24.06 39.24
CA PHE A 15 -3.48 23.06 38.22
C PHE A 15 -3.57 23.78 36.87
N SER A 16 -2.50 23.76 36.08
CA SER A 16 -2.58 23.97 34.63
C SER A 16 -2.32 22.63 33.93
N ALA A 17 -3.39 21.86 33.71
CA ALA A 17 -3.34 20.73 32.79
C ALA A 17 -3.53 21.26 31.37
N ILE A 18 -2.49 21.90 30.81
CA ILE A 18 -2.42 22.09 29.35
C ILE A 18 -2.06 20.72 28.79
N LYS A 19 -3.07 19.94 28.40
CA LYS A 19 -2.85 18.74 27.60
C LYS A 19 -2.17 19.19 26.31
N PRO A 20 -0.97 18.70 25.98
CA PRO A 20 -0.42 18.96 24.65
C PRO A 20 -1.38 18.33 23.65
N ILE A 21 -1.84 19.14 22.70
CA ILE A 21 -2.53 18.66 21.50
C ILE A 21 -1.53 17.71 20.84
N SER A 22 -1.78 16.41 20.93
CA SER A 22 -1.03 15.38 20.21
C SER A 22 -1.30 15.65 18.72
N SER A 23 -0.36 16.32 18.09
CA SER A 23 -0.29 16.40 16.63
C SER A 23 -0.25 14.97 16.10
N LYS A 24 -1.21 14.62 15.23
CA LYS A 24 -1.20 13.34 14.50
C LYS A 24 0.18 13.17 13.89
N GLU A 25 0.82 12.05 14.21
CA GLU A 25 2.13 11.71 13.71
C GLU A 25 2.05 11.57 12.18
N VAL A 26 2.62 12.55 11.48
CA VAL A 26 2.73 12.52 10.02
C VAL A 26 3.88 11.58 9.70
N SER A 27 3.59 10.54 8.91
CA SER A 27 4.58 9.58 8.42
C SER A 27 5.80 10.31 7.84
N ARG A 28 7.00 9.97 8.31
CA ARG A 28 8.26 10.56 7.80
C ARG A 28 8.68 10.00 6.44
N ARG A 29 7.90 9.08 5.85
CA ARG A 29 8.10 8.68 4.45
C ARG A 29 7.49 9.76 3.57
N ILE A 30 8.34 10.50 2.88
CA ILE A 30 7.93 11.41 1.82
C ILE A 30 7.40 10.51 0.69
N ILE A 31 6.08 10.44 0.56
CA ILE A 31 5.45 9.83 -0.61
C ILE A 31 5.60 10.85 -1.75
N VAL A 32 6.65 10.68 -2.55
CA VAL A 32 6.88 11.50 -3.74
C VAL A 32 5.98 10.95 -4.83
N ALA A 33 5.04 11.75 -5.32
CA ALA A 33 4.25 11.39 -6.50
C ALA A 33 5.20 11.10 -7.68
N PRO A 34 4.88 10.13 -8.54
CA PRO A 34 5.69 9.81 -9.71
C PRO A 34 6.00 11.08 -10.52
N ALA A 35 7.26 11.24 -10.92
CA ALA A 35 7.72 12.43 -11.61
C ALA A 35 7.22 12.55 -13.05
N SER A 36 6.21 11.79 -13.48
CA SER A 36 5.71 11.77 -14.87
C SER A 36 5.18 13.14 -15.33
N HIS A 37 4.80 14.01 -14.37
CA HIS A 37 4.42 15.41 -14.64
C HIS A 37 5.60 16.38 -14.78
N PHE A 38 6.79 16.02 -14.29
CA PHE A 38 8.00 16.79 -14.53
C PHE A 38 8.56 16.37 -15.89
N LYS A 39 8.27 17.17 -16.92
CA LYS A 39 8.92 17.09 -18.23
C LYS A 39 10.41 17.40 -18.11
N ILE A 40 11.17 16.48 -17.52
CA ILE A 40 12.62 16.49 -17.57
C ILE A 40 12.96 15.82 -18.90
N PRO A 41 13.63 16.50 -19.85
CA PRO A 41 14.07 15.87 -21.07
C PRO A 41 15.29 15.00 -20.73
N SER A 42 15.06 13.84 -20.14
CA SER A 42 16.11 12.84 -19.94
C SER A 42 16.41 12.20 -21.30
N LYS A 43 17.31 12.84 -22.04
CA LYS A 43 18.13 12.15 -23.02
C LYS A 43 18.84 11.02 -22.26
N ASN A 44 18.53 9.77 -22.64
CA ASN A 44 19.22 8.53 -22.27
C ASN A 44 18.68 7.74 -21.06
N LEU A 45 17.49 7.15 -21.22
CA LEU A 45 17.23 5.79 -20.74
C LEU A 45 16.21 5.14 -21.70
N LYS A 46 16.71 4.71 -22.86
CA LYS A 46 15.95 3.88 -23.79
C LYS A 46 16.02 2.44 -23.29
N THR A 47 15.09 2.01 -22.43
CA THR A 47 14.64 0.62 -22.49
C THR A 47 13.74 0.50 -23.72
N ASN A 48 14.37 0.51 -24.89
CA ASN A 48 13.73 0.29 -26.18
C ASN A 48 13.33 -1.18 -26.28
N ILE A 49 12.26 -1.57 -25.60
CA ILE A 49 11.51 -2.75 -26.03
C ILE A 49 10.45 -2.20 -26.99
N PRO A 50 10.53 -2.51 -28.30
CA PRO A 50 9.52 -2.09 -29.25
C PRO A 50 8.17 -2.65 -28.80
N ILE A 51 7.19 -1.77 -28.59
CA ILE A 51 5.83 -2.08 -28.11
C ILE A 51 5.04 -2.95 -29.12
N HIS A 52 5.67 -3.38 -30.21
CA HIS A 52 5.01 -3.98 -31.38
C HIS A 52 5.36 -5.48 -31.57
N GLU A 53 6.26 -6.03 -30.76
CA GLU A 53 6.68 -7.43 -30.86
C GLU A 53 6.16 -8.21 -29.65
N TYR A 54 5.15 -9.07 -29.88
CA TYR A 54 4.73 -10.06 -28.91
C TYR A 54 5.89 -11.03 -28.65
N LYS A 55 6.54 -10.91 -27.49
CA LYS A 55 7.47 -11.93 -27.00
C LYS A 55 6.70 -13.00 -26.25
N GLN A 56 6.99 -14.26 -26.54
CA GLN A 56 6.52 -15.36 -25.71
C GLN A 56 7.06 -15.16 -24.30
N LEU A 57 6.13 -15.13 -23.34
CA LEU A 57 6.44 -15.10 -21.92
C LEU A 57 7.20 -16.40 -21.55
N PRO A 58 8.23 -16.35 -20.69
CA PRO A 58 8.88 -17.54 -20.14
C PRO A 58 7.86 -18.53 -19.55
N ASP A 59 8.14 -19.83 -19.56
CA ASP A 59 7.20 -20.85 -19.06
C ASP A 59 6.81 -20.66 -17.58
N ASP A 60 7.66 -19.98 -16.79
CA ASP A 60 7.42 -19.66 -15.37
C ASP A 60 6.63 -18.36 -15.17
N SER A 61 5.94 -17.84 -16.20
CA SER A 61 5.30 -16.51 -16.17
C SER A 61 4.01 -16.40 -15.36
N ASN A 62 3.69 -17.41 -14.55
CA ASN A 62 2.55 -17.41 -13.63
C ASN A 62 2.79 -16.54 -12.39
N TYR A 63 3.54 -15.44 -12.55
CA TYR A 63 3.90 -14.52 -11.47
C TYR A 63 2.66 -13.89 -10.83
N ILE A 64 1.64 -13.59 -11.62
CA ILE A 64 0.43 -12.93 -11.15
C ILE A 64 -0.70 -13.91 -10.79
N GLU A 65 -0.71 -15.12 -11.37
CA GLU A 65 -1.75 -16.11 -11.12
C GLU A 65 -1.79 -16.58 -9.67
N LYS A 66 -0.65 -16.59 -8.97
CA LYS A 66 -0.62 -16.89 -7.53
C LYS A 66 -1.34 -15.84 -6.66
N HIS A 67 -1.62 -14.65 -7.21
CA HIS A 67 -2.18 -13.50 -6.48
C HIS A 67 -3.64 -13.19 -6.86
N TYR A 68 -4.39 -14.14 -7.42
CA TYR A 68 -5.80 -13.92 -7.76
C TYR A 68 -6.65 -13.44 -6.58
N LYS A 69 -6.38 -13.94 -5.37
CA LYS A 69 -7.13 -13.55 -4.17
C LYS A 69 -6.84 -12.08 -3.83
N GLU A 70 -5.58 -11.69 -3.86
CA GLU A 70 -5.12 -10.34 -3.59
C GLU A 70 -5.63 -9.35 -4.63
N LEU A 71 -5.64 -9.72 -5.93
CA LEU A 71 -6.26 -8.94 -7.01
C LEU A 71 -7.75 -8.72 -6.77
N GLN A 72 -8.49 -9.77 -6.41
CA GLN A 72 -9.93 -9.66 -6.18
C GLN A 72 -10.24 -8.82 -4.94
N ILE A 73 -9.46 -8.99 -3.86
CA ILE A 73 -9.59 -8.20 -2.63
C ILE A 73 -9.31 -6.73 -2.92
N PHE A 74 -8.22 -6.42 -3.62
CA PHE A 74 -7.87 -5.03 -3.95
C PHE A 74 -8.94 -4.36 -4.82
N LEU A 75 -9.45 -5.07 -5.83
CA LEU A 75 -10.55 -4.59 -6.68
C LEU A 75 -11.80 -4.27 -5.85
N ASN A 76 -12.26 -5.23 -5.06
CA ASN A 76 -13.55 -5.13 -4.35
C ASN A 76 -13.48 -4.23 -3.12
N GLU A 77 -12.39 -4.27 -2.35
CA GLU A 77 -12.28 -3.53 -1.09
C GLU A 77 -11.77 -2.10 -1.27
N PHE A 78 -10.95 -1.85 -2.29
CA PHE A 78 -10.29 -0.57 -2.48
C PHE A 78 -10.75 0.14 -3.75
N LEU A 79 -10.55 -0.46 -4.93
CA LEU A 79 -10.83 0.23 -6.20
C LEU A 79 -12.32 0.55 -6.36
N ILE A 80 -13.20 -0.46 -6.23
CA ILE A 80 -14.64 -0.27 -6.39
C ILE A 80 -15.19 0.52 -5.19
N LYS A 81 -14.95 0.07 -3.96
CA LYS A 81 -15.57 0.67 -2.76
C LYS A 81 -15.11 2.09 -2.44
N LYS A 82 -13.85 2.44 -2.69
CA LYS A 82 -13.30 3.76 -2.29
C LYS A 82 -13.08 4.71 -3.46
N LEU A 83 -12.66 4.19 -4.60
CA LEU A 83 -12.33 5.00 -5.77
C LEU A 83 -13.43 4.99 -6.83
N ASN A 84 -14.40 4.06 -6.75
CA ASN A 84 -15.38 3.78 -7.80
C ASN A 84 -14.71 3.58 -9.16
N LYS A 85 -13.58 2.85 -9.17
CA LYS A 85 -12.78 2.53 -10.35
C LYS A 85 -12.58 1.02 -10.49
N THR A 86 -12.22 0.60 -11.68
CA THR A 86 -11.77 -0.75 -12.08
C THR A 86 -10.34 -0.70 -12.59
N TYR A 87 -9.73 -1.84 -12.92
CA TYR A 87 -8.36 -1.85 -13.44
C TYR A 87 -8.26 -1.16 -14.82
N ALA A 88 -9.27 -1.31 -15.67
CA ALA A 88 -9.36 -0.63 -16.96
C ALA A 88 -9.27 0.91 -16.89
N ASP A 89 -9.60 1.53 -15.74
CA ASP A 89 -9.51 2.99 -15.59
C ASP A 89 -8.07 3.51 -15.49
N PHE A 90 -7.08 2.61 -15.40
CA PHE A 90 -5.66 2.93 -15.28
C PHE A 90 -4.84 2.63 -16.54
N GLU A 91 -5.48 2.32 -17.68
CA GLU A 91 -4.79 2.04 -18.96
C GLU A 91 -3.82 3.14 -19.40
N GLY A 92 -4.16 4.40 -19.16
CA GLY A 92 -3.32 5.54 -19.54
C GLY A 92 -2.18 5.84 -18.56
N ASP A 93 -2.23 5.29 -17.34
CA ASP A 93 -1.28 5.55 -16.28
C ASP A 93 -1.12 4.32 -15.36
N PRO A 94 -0.36 3.30 -15.80
CA PRO A 94 -0.15 2.08 -15.01
C PRO A 94 0.65 2.34 -13.72
N ASP A 95 1.47 3.40 -13.68
CA ASP A 95 2.20 3.78 -12.47
C ASP A 95 1.25 4.25 -11.37
N GLU A 96 0.15 4.93 -11.74
CA GLU A 96 -0.90 5.32 -10.80
C GLU A 96 -1.62 4.10 -10.20
N LEU A 97 -1.84 3.03 -10.98
CA LEU A 97 -2.39 1.78 -10.43
C LEU A 97 -1.47 1.17 -9.36
N VAL A 98 -0.18 1.07 -9.67
CA VAL A 98 0.83 0.56 -8.74
C VAL A 98 0.88 1.43 -7.48
N PHE A 99 0.83 2.74 -7.65
CA PHE A 99 0.79 3.69 -6.54
C PHE A 99 -0.43 3.49 -5.64
N GLN A 100 -1.62 3.35 -6.22
CA GLN A 100 -2.85 3.09 -5.46
C GLN A 100 -2.78 1.75 -4.71
N LEU A 101 -2.12 0.75 -5.29
CA LEU A 101 -1.90 -0.54 -4.66
C LEU A 101 -0.93 -0.44 -3.46
N GLU A 102 0.21 0.23 -3.64
CA GLU A 102 1.17 0.49 -2.55
C GLU A 102 0.48 1.24 -1.40
N LYS A 103 -0.33 2.26 -1.74
CA LYS A 103 -1.13 3.03 -0.78
C LYS A 103 -2.14 2.16 -0.04
N TYR A 104 -2.83 1.23 -0.72
CA TYR A 104 -3.73 0.28 -0.07
C TYR A 104 -2.98 -0.59 0.95
N ILE A 105 -1.80 -1.10 0.58
CA ILE A 105 -1.01 -1.97 1.47
C ILE A 105 -0.52 -1.20 2.69
N GLU A 106 -0.07 0.04 2.53
CA GLU A 106 0.39 0.85 3.67
C GLU A 106 -0.75 1.27 4.61
N LEU A 107 -1.91 1.63 4.07
CA LEU A 107 -3.02 2.18 4.87
C LEU A 107 -3.97 1.11 5.43
N GLU A 108 -4.22 0.03 4.69
CA GLU A 108 -5.26 -0.95 5.04
C GLU A 108 -4.68 -2.30 5.46
N VAL A 109 -3.60 -2.75 4.82
CA VAL A 109 -3.03 -4.08 5.10
C VAL A 109 -2.07 -4.00 6.28
N THR A 110 -1.00 -3.20 6.16
CA THR A 110 0.08 -3.09 7.15
C THR A 110 -0.43 -2.84 8.58
N PRO A 111 -1.39 -1.93 8.82
CA PRO A 111 -1.85 -1.63 10.18
C PRO A 111 -2.66 -2.77 10.83
N LYS A 112 -3.27 -3.67 10.04
CA LYS A 112 -3.99 -4.85 10.59
C LYS A 112 -3.01 -5.84 11.23
N TYR A 113 -1.83 -5.97 10.62
CA TYR A 113 -0.82 -6.99 10.92
C TYR A 113 0.35 -6.48 11.78
N THR A 114 0.48 -5.16 11.94
CA THR A 114 1.56 -4.51 12.69
C THR A 114 1.08 -4.03 14.07
N ASN A 115 1.98 -4.01 15.05
CA ASN A 115 1.74 -3.38 16.34
C ASN A 115 2.17 -1.90 16.30
N ASN A 116 1.21 -0.99 16.41
CA ASN A 116 1.45 0.46 16.37
C ASN A 116 2.28 1.01 17.55
N PHE A 117 2.62 0.17 18.54
CA PHE A 117 3.22 0.59 19.81
C PHE A 117 4.73 0.29 19.94
N LYS A 118 5.37 -0.39 18.99
CA LYS A 118 6.82 -0.70 19.06
C LYS A 118 7.58 -0.08 17.90
N SER A 119 8.23 1.04 18.20
CA SER A 119 9.13 1.79 17.32
C SER A 119 10.44 1.04 17.10
N ASP A 120 10.87 1.00 15.84
CA ASP A 120 12.26 0.90 15.35
C ASP A 120 13.13 -0.36 15.57
N SER A 121 12.62 -1.48 16.09
CA SER A 121 13.32 -2.76 15.91
C SER A 121 12.57 -3.72 14.97
N CYS A 122 13.27 -4.26 13.98
CA CYS A 122 12.74 -5.28 13.06
C CYS A 122 12.19 -6.51 13.80
N GLU A 123 12.63 -6.77 15.03
CA GLU A 123 12.27 -7.95 15.81
C GLU A 123 10.92 -7.86 16.55
N GLY A 124 10.19 -6.74 16.47
CA GLY A 124 8.93 -6.57 17.22
C GLY A 124 7.76 -5.96 16.48
N ARG A 125 7.87 -5.73 15.16
CA ARG A 125 6.86 -4.98 14.38
C ARG A 125 5.55 -5.76 14.20
N PHE A 126 5.64 -7.06 13.95
CA PHE A 126 4.49 -7.91 13.65
C PHE A 126 4.02 -8.66 14.89
N LYS A 127 2.71 -8.93 14.99
CA LYS A 127 2.12 -9.65 16.15
C LYS A 127 2.54 -11.12 16.17
N SER A 128 2.69 -11.73 15.00
CA SER A 128 3.15 -13.10 14.80
C SER A 128 4.03 -13.23 13.54
N VAL A 129 4.73 -14.36 13.41
CA VAL A 129 5.46 -14.71 12.17
C VAL A 129 4.49 -14.82 10.99
N GLY A 130 3.27 -15.32 11.21
CA GLY A 130 2.23 -15.39 10.19
C GLY A 130 1.85 -14.01 9.64
N ASP A 131 1.72 -13.02 10.53
CA ASP A 131 1.39 -11.64 10.12
C ASP A 131 2.48 -11.01 9.25
N ARG A 132 3.74 -11.30 9.55
CA ARG A 132 4.87 -10.90 8.70
C ARG A 132 4.75 -11.53 7.30
N ILE A 133 4.50 -12.84 7.23
CA ILE A 133 4.35 -13.56 5.95
C ILE A 133 3.20 -12.97 5.12
N VAL A 134 2.09 -12.59 5.75
CA VAL A 134 0.97 -11.97 5.04
C VAL A 134 1.40 -10.65 4.40
N VAL A 135 2.08 -9.77 5.15
CA VAL A 135 2.55 -8.49 4.61
C VAL A 135 3.60 -8.70 3.51
N ASP A 136 4.55 -9.62 3.71
CA ASP A 136 5.57 -9.94 2.70
C ASP A 136 4.93 -10.44 1.39
N ARG A 137 3.87 -11.25 1.47
CA ARG A 137 3.10 -11.68 0.29
C ARG A 137 2.43 -10.51 -0.45
N TYR A 138 1.89 -9.53 0.27
CA TYR A 138 1.34 -8.31 -0.36
C TYR A 138 2.44 -7.45 -1.00
N LEU A 139 3.65 -7.41 -0.43
CA LEU A 139 4.78 -6.72 -1.05
C LEU A 139 5.23 -7.44 -2.34
N ASP A 140 5.23 -8.77 -2.35
CA ASP A 140 5.51 -9.54 -3.55
C ASP A 140 4.41 -9.37 -4.60
N PHE A 141 3.14 -9.26 -4.17
CA PHE A 141 2.03 -8.93 -5.06
C PHE A 141 2.26 -7.61 -5.82
N VAL A 142 2.74 -6.54 -5.17
CA VAL A 142 3.07 -5.28 -5.87
C VAL A 142 4.13 -5.49 -6.94
N LYS A 143 5.19 -6.24 -6.62
CA LYS A 143 6.28 -6.50 -7.57
C LYS A 143 5.77 -7.27 -8.78
N ASP A 144 4.93 -8.27 -8.55
CA ASP A 144 4.38 -9.12 -9.60
C ASP A 144 3.38 -8.33 -10.45
N VAL A 145 2.55 -7.45 -9.88
CA VAL A 145 1.69 -6.51 -10.64
C VAL A 145 2.52 -5.58 -11.51
N ARG A 146 3.57 -4.97 -10.96
CA ARG A 146 4.47 -4.08 -11.71
C ARG A 146 5.15 -4.83 -12.85
N LEU A 147 5.59 -6.06 -12.60
CA LEU A 147 6.20 -6.92 -13.62
C LEU A 147 5.19 -7.27 -14.72
N THR A 148 3.96 -7.67 -14.37
CA THR A 148 2.91 -7.96 -15.35
C THR A 148 2.60 -6.74 -16.22
N LEU A 149 2.46 -5.56 -15.61
CA LEU A 149 2.27 -4.30 -16.33
C LEU A 149 3.46 -3.98 -17.26
N LEU A 150 4.68 -4.25 -16.82
CA LEU A 150 5.86 -4.05 -17.66
C LEU A 150 5.86 -4.99 -18.87
N LEU A 151 5.54 -6.27 -18.65
CA LEU A 151 5.58 -7.31 -19.68
C LEU A 151 4.43 -7.20 -20.68
N ASN A 152 3.27 -6.69 -20.25
CA ASN A 152 2.10 -6.54 -21.11
C ASN A 152 1.98 -5.14 -21.74
N GLY A 153 3.01 -4.29 -21.64
CA GLY A 153 3.00 -2.96 -22.24
C GLY A 153 2.20 -1.89 -21.49
N GLY A 154 1.83 -2.15 -20.24
CA GLY A 154 1.12 -1.21 -19.37
C GLY A 154 -0.39 -1.38 -19.34
N HIS A 155 -0.93 -2.44 -19.95
CA HIS A 155 -2.36 -2.68 -20.08
C HIS A 155 -2.98 -3.21 -18.76
N ALA A 156 -3.47 -2.31 -17.91
CA ALA A 156 -4.11 -2.65 -16.64
C ALA A 156 -5.39 -3.49 -16.76
N PHE A 157 -6.17 -3.38 -17.85
CA PHE A 157 -7.40 -4.14 -18.08
C PHE A 157 -7.17 -5.66 -18.08
N ILE A 158 -5.92 -6.11 -18.28
CA ILE A 158 -5.58 -7.53 -18.20
C ILE A 158 -6.03 -8.15 -16.88
N PHE A 159 -5.97 -7.41 -15.78
CA PHE A 159 -6.34 -7.92 -14.47
C PHE A 159 -7.85 -8.17 -14.36
N ASP A 160 -8.67 -7.36 -15.01
CA ASP A 160 -10.12 -7.60 -15.10
C ASP A 160 -10.40 -8.88 -15.91
N VAL A 161 -9.71 -9.06 -17.05
CA VAL A 161 -9.85 -10.27 -17.88
C VAL A 161 -9.42 -11.52 -17.13
N MET A 162 -8.30 -11.45 -16.42
CA MET A 162 -7.79 -12.54 -15.59
C MET A 162 -8.77 -12.94 -14.50
N LEU A 163 -9.37 -11.96 -13.79
CA LEU A 163 -10.38 -12.24 -12.76
C LEU A 163 -11.65 -12.85 -13.34
N GLN A 164 -12.13 -12.35 -14.49
CA GLN A 164 -13.29 -12.93 -15.18
C GLN A 164 -13.04 -14.37 -15.65
N ALA A 165 -11.88 -14.63 -16.27
CA ALA A 165 -11.52 -15.96 -16.72
C ALA A 165 -11.45 -16.96 -15.55
N LYS A 166 -10.89 -16.53 -14.42
CA LYS A 166 -10.87 -17.33 -13.19
C LYS A 166 -12.28 -17.63 -12.67
N GLU A 167 -13.16 -16.64 -12.62
CA GLU A 167 -14.53 -16.84 -12.15
C GLU A 167 -15.29 -17.87 -13.01
N VAL A 168 -15.10 -17.82 -14.32
CA VAL A 168 -15.69 -18.82 -15.24
C VAL A 168 -15.11 -20.21 -14.99
N PHE A 169 -13.80 -20.31 -14.82
CA PHE A 169 -13.12 -21.58 -14.53
C PHE A 169 -13.58 -22.19 -13.20
N ASP A 170 -13.65 -21.39 -12.14
CA ASP A 170 -14.09 -21.84 -10.81
C ASP A 170 -15.55 -22.36 -10.87
N LYS A 171 -16.44 -21.68 -11.60
CA LYS A 171 -17.83 -22.15 -11.83
C LYS A 171 -17.89 -23.49 -12.55
N MET A 172 -17.05 -23.71 -13.56
CA MET A 172 -17.00 -24.99 -14.28
C MET A 172 -16.48 -26.15 -13.43
N GLN A 173 -15.71 -25.89 -12.37
CA GLN A 173 -15.24 -26.93 -11.44
C GLN A 173 -16.28 -27.32 -10.38
N GLU A 174 -17.26 -26.45 -10.14
CA GLU A 174 -18.36 -26.70 -9.21
C GLU A 174 -19.53 -27.48 -9.85
N GLU A 175 -19.53 -27.62 -11.18
CA GLU A 175 -20.45 -28.46 -11.97
C GLU A 175 -19.96 -29.92 -12.09
#